data_AF-A0A1V1X2A2-F1
#
_entry.id   AF-A0A1V1X2A2-F1
#
_cell.length_a   1.000
_cell.length_b   1.000
_cell.length_c   1.000
_cell.angle_alpha   90.00
_cell.angle_beta   90.00
_cell.angle_gamma   90.00
#
_symmetry.space_group_name_H-M   'P 1'
#
loop_
_entity.id
_entity.type
_entity.pdbx_description
1 polymer ?
#
loop_
_entity_poly.entity_id
_entity_poly.type
_entity_poly.pdbx_seq_one_letter_code
_entity_poly.pdbx_strand_id
1 'polypeptide(L)' 'MNATLDTGPWVALIDRSESKHNICVQWLKSYSGKLYSTEAVLTEVIYLLNFSVKAQTAAIDFVLKKESP' A
#
# COMPACT_ATOMS: atom_id res chain seq x y z
N MET A 1 7.86 1.56 -17.12
CA MET A 1 8.32 0.44 -16.29
C MET A 1 7.16 -0.07 -15.46
N ASN A 2 7.12 -1.36 -15.15
CA ASN A 2 6.08 -1.98 -14.33
C ASN A 2 6.72 -2.44 -13.02
N ALA A 3 5.99 -2.32 -11.92
CA ALA A 3 6.42 -2.77 -10.60
C ALA A 3 5.25 -3.48 -9.90
N THR A 4 5.58 -4.42 -9.02
CA THR A 4 4.60 -5.09 -8.17
C THR A 4 4.75 -4.56 -6.75
N LEU A 5 3.65 -4.10 -6.16
CA LEU A 5 3.55 -3.73 -4.76
C LEU A 5 3.29 -5.00 -3.94
N ASP A 6 4.24 -5.33 -3.07
CA ASP A 6 4.19 -6.46 -2.16
C ASP A 6 3.71 -6.02 -0.76
N THR A 7 3.42 -6.99 0.12
CA THR A 7 2.83 -6.76 1.44
C THR A 7 3.65 -5.80 2.29
N GLY A 8 4.96 -6.05 2.42
CA GLY A 8 5.84 -5.26 3.29
C GLY A 8 5.84 -3.76 2.95
N PRO A 9 6.19 -3.37 1.71
CA PRO A 9 6.14 -1.97 1.29
C PRO A 9 4.76 -1.32 1.40
N TRP A 10 3.67 -2.09 1.22
CA TRP A 10 2.31 -1.56 1.36
C TRP A 10 1.93 -1.32 2.83
N VAL A 11 2.22 -2.26 3.73
CA VAL A 11 2.03 -2.09 5.17
C VAL A 11 2.85 -0.89 5.66
N ALA A 12 4.13 -0.81 5.29
CA ALA A 12 4.99 0.31 5.66
C ALA A 12 4.52 1.64 5.07
N LEU A 13 3.83 1.65 3.92
CA LEU A 13 3.24 2.87 3.37
C LEU A 13 2.10 3.42 4.25
N ILE A 14 1.31 2.53 4.87
CA ILE A 14 0.12 2.89 5.65
C ILE A 14 0.46 3.10 7.12
N ASP A 15 1.22 2.20 7.72
CA ASP A 15 1.65 2.26 9.11
C ASP A 15 2.88 3.17 9.24
N ARG A 16 2.71 4.29 9.95
CA ARG A 16 3.78 5.28 10.17
C ARG A 16 4.80 4.84 11.21
N SER A 17 4.50 3.82 12.00
CA SER A 17 5.41 3.27 13.00
C SER A 17 6.46 2.33 12.38
N GLU A 18 6.21 1.84 11.16
CA GLU A 18 7.14 0.98 10.43
C GLU A 18 8.46 1.68 10.12
N SER A 19 9.57 1.00 10.41
CA SER A 19 10.92 1.54 10.21
C SER A 19 11.23 1.94 8.77
N LYS A 20 10.51 1.38 7.80
CA LYS A 20 10.67 1.64 6.36
C LYS A 20 9.65 2.63 5.79
N HIS A 21 8.75 3.19 6.61
CA HIS A 21 7.68 4.08 6.16
C HIS A 21 8.17 5.19 5.22
N ASN A 22 9.18 5.96 5.67
CA ASN A 22 9.70 7.09 4.90
C ASN A 22 10.28 6.65 3.55
N ILE A 23 10.95 5.50 3.50
CA ILE A 23 11.54 4.98 2.26
C ILE A 23 10.43 4.60 1.27
N CYS A 24 9.40 3.88 1.74
CA CYS A 24 8.26 3.49 0.90
C CYS A 24 7.48 4.70 0.37
N VAL A 25 7.26 5.72 1.20
CA VAL A 25 6.61 6.98 0.79
C VAL A 25 7.42 7.69 -0.28
N GLN A 26 8.74 7.84 -0.09
CA GLN A 26 9.58 8.54 -1.08
C GLN A 26 9.67 7.78 -2.40
N TRP A 27 9.81 6.45 -2.35
CA TRP A 27 9.81 5.63 -3.55
C TRP A 27 8.51 5.80 -4.34
N LEU A 28 7.35 5.67 -3.67
CA LEU A 28 6.05 5.77 -4.33
C LEU A 28 5.80 7.17 -4.92
N LYS A 29 6.22 8.24 -4.25
CA LYS A 29 6.15 9.61 -4.77
C LYS A 29 7.00 9.82 -6.03
N SER A 30 8.14 9.14 -6.13
CA SER A 30 9.05 9.26 -7.27
C SER A 30 8.71 8.31 -8.43
N TYR A 31 7.84 7.33 -8.21
CA TYR A 31 7.53 6.30 -9.18
C TYR A 31 6.51 6.79 -10.22
N SER A 32 6.80 6.60 -11.50
CA SER A 32 5.97 7.04 -12.63
C SER A 32 5.54 5.91 -13.57
N GLY A 33 5.55 4.66 -13.08
CA GLY A 33 5.17 3.48 -13.86
C GLY A 33 3.81 2.91 -13.46
N LYS A 34 3.45 1.76 -14.03
CA LYS A 34 2.27 1.01 -13.58
C LYS A 34 2.64 0.20 -12.35
N LEU A 35 1.83 0.31 -11.31
CA LEU A 35 1.98 -0.46 -10.08
C LEU A 35 0.89 -1.53 -10.05
N TYR A 36 1.27 -2.78 -9.86
CA TYR A 36 0.39 -3.93 -9.82
C TYR A 36 0.44 -4.58 -8.43
N SER A 37 -0.59 -5.32 -8.05
CA SER A 37 -0.55 -6.21 -6.89
C SER A 37 -1.53 -7.37 -7.11
N THR A 38 -1.70 -8.24 -6.12
CA THR A 38 -2.62 -9.37 -6.17
C THR A 38 -3.61 -9.32 -5.01
N GLU A 39 -4.73 -10.03 -5.14
CA GLU A 39 -5.69 -10.18 -4.05
C GLU A 39 -5.07 -10.88 -2.83
N ALA A 40 -4.10 -11.78 -3.05
CA ALA A 40 -3.36 -12.44 -1.97
C ALA A 40 -2.53 -11.43 -1.15
N VAL A 41 -1.81 -10.52 -1.82
CA VAL A 41 -1.07 -9.44 -1.14
C VAL A 41 -2.03 -8.51 -0.40
N LEU A 42 -3.15 -8.09 -1.02
CA LEU A 42 -4.15 -7.25 -0.36
C LEU A 42 -4.72 -7.95 0.90
N THR A 43 -4.97 -9.25 0.84
CA THR A 43 -5.46 -10.04 1.97
C THR A 43 -4.46 -10.02 3.13
N GLU A 44 -3.17 -10.22 2.85
CA GLU A 44 -2.12 -10.18 3.87
C GLU A 44 -1.94 -8.77 4.46
N VAL A 45 -1.99 -7.73 3.63
CA VAL A 45 -1.95 -6.33 4.10
C VAL A 45 -3.10 -6.03 5.06
N ILE A 46 -4.33 -6.44 4.71
CA ILE A 46 -5.50 -6.26 5.59
C ILE A 46 -5.32 -7.06 6.89
N TYR A 47 -4.79 -8.29 6.83
CA TYR A 47 -4.53 -9.11 8.00
C TYR A 47 -3.49 -8.48 8.93
N LEU A 48 -2.39 -7.95 8.41
CA LEU A 48 -1.34 -7.32 9.21
C LEU A 48 -1.76 -5.96 9.79
N LEU A 49 -2.64 -5.23 9.11
CA LEU A 49 -3.20 -3.96 9.60
C LEU A 49 -4.38 -4.15 10.58
N ASN A 50 -4.61 -5.35 11.11
CA ASN A 50 -5.75 -5.66 11.99
C ASN A 50 -5.80 -4.85 13.30
N PHE A 51 -4.72 -4.16 13.65
CA PHE A 51 -4.68 -3.23 14.79
C PHE A 51 -5.53 -1.97 14.57
N SER A 52 -5.94 -1.67 13.33
CA SER A 52 -6.74 -0.49 13.03
C SER A 52 -7.63 -0.68 11.80
N VAL A 53 -8.95 -0.65 12.01
CA VAL A 53 -9.94 -0.62 10.92
C VAL A 53 -9.66 0.54 9.95
N LYS A 54 -9.24 1.70 10.46
CA LYS A 54 -8.87 2.85 9.62
C LYS A 54 -7.67 2.55 8.71
N ALA A 55 -6.68 1.79 9.18
CA ALA A 55 -5.55 1.37 8.37
C ALA A 55 -5.97 0.35 7.31
N GLN A 56 -6.82 -0.62 7.67
CA GLN A 56 -7.40 -1.58 6.71
C GLN A 56 -8.21 -0.87 5.61
N THR A 57 -9.06 0.10 5.99
CA THR A 57 -9.82 0.92 5.05
C THR A 57 -8.87 1.69 4.12
N ALA A 58 -7.78 2.25 4.61
CA ALA A 58 -6.80 2.94 3.76
C ALA A 58 -6.16 2.01 2.71
N ALA A 59 -5.91 0.73 3.04
CA ALA A 59 -5.42 -0.25 2.06
C ALA A 59 -6.47 -0.55 0.97
N ILE A 60 -7.74 -0.72 1.37
CA ILE A 60 -8.85 -0.95 0.43
C ILE A 60 -9.06 0.27 -0.47
N ASP A 61 -9.11 1.46 0.13
CA ASP A 61 -9.27 2.73 -0.58
C ASP A 61 -8.17 2.95 -1.61
N PHE A 62 -6.92 2.55 -1.31
CA PHE A 62 -5.80 2.65 -2.24
C PHE A 62 -6.06 1.92 -3.58
N VAL A 63 -6.79 0.80 -3.56
CA VAL A 63 -7.16 0.03 -4.76
C VAL A 63 -8.45 0.54 -5.38
N LEU A 64 -9.41 0.98 -4.57
CA LEU A 64 -10.73 1.42 -5.03
C LEU A 64 -10.75 2.84 -5.57
N LYS A 65 -9.75 3.67 -5.25
CA LYS A 65 -9.71 5.07 -5.69
C LYS A 65 -9.57 5.13 -7.22
N LYS A 66 -10.70 5.25 -7.92
CA LYS A 66 -10.74 5.72 -9.29
C LYS A 66 -10.17 7.14 -9.32
N GLU A 67 -9.29 7.43 -10.27
CA GLU A 67 -9.04 8.81 -10.65
C GLU A 67 -10.40 9.45 -10.98
N SER A 68 -10.68 10.60 -10.35
CA SER A 68 -11.79 11.43 -10.80
C SER A 68 -11.53 11.83 -12.26
N PRO A 69 -12.56 11.85 -13.13
CA PRO A 69 -12.40 12.25 -14.52
C PRO A 69 -11.83 13.66 -14.68
#